data_AF-A0A1V5ZMI5-F1
#
_entry.id   AF-A0A1V5ZMI5-F1
#
_cell.length_a   1.000
_cell.length_b   1.000
_cell.length_c   1.000
_cell.angle_alpha   90.00
_cell.angle_beta   90.00
_cell.angle_gamma   90.00
#
_symmetry.space_group_name_H-M   'P 1'
#
loop_
_entity.id
_entity.type
_entity.pdbx_description
1 polymer ?
#
loop_
_entity_poly.entity_id
_entity_poly.type
_entity_poly.pdbx_seq_one_letter_code
_entity_poly.pdbx_strand_id
1 'polypeptide(L)'
;MYPPMEAGQTLEDQKAGKKVSEADSEQYLLKPMNCPFHVEIYKAEPKSYRDFPLRRCEAGTVYRFEKKGQLSGLTRVRGFTQDDAHIMCRKDQVEDELQRVVRFILYIYESFGFKKEDVKVYLSLRDPKNTHKYAGNDE
;
A
#
# COMPACT_ATOMS: atom_id res chain seq x y z
N MET A 1 14.88 -0.86 -2.52
CA MET A 1 14.21 0.27 -1.84
C MET A 1 14.97 1.54 -2.21
N TYR A 2 14.36 2.72 -2.08
CA TYR A 2 15.14 3.97 -2.17
C TYR A 2 16.15 4.02 -1.01
N PRO A 3 17.31 4.67 -1.19
CA PRO A 3 18.22 4.89 -0.08
C PRO A 3 17.54 5.73 1.01
N PRO A 4 17.88 5.51 2.29
CA PRO A 4 17.36 6.32 3.39
C PRO A 4 17.79 7.78 3.25
N MET A 5 16.92 8.69 3.69
CA MET A 5 17.19 10.12 3.79
C MET A 5 17.45 10.47 5.25
N GLU A 6 18.52 11.20 5.53
CA GLU A 6 18.82 11.67 6.90
C GLU A 6 18.13 13.01 7.17
N ALA A 7 17.46 13.12 8.31
CA ALA A 7 16.88 14.38 8.75
C ALA A 7 17.97 15.41 9.04
N GLY A 8 17.75 16.67 8.62
CA GLY A 8 18.71 17.76 8.83
C GLY A 8 19.90 17.79 7.86
N GLN A 9 20.08 16.78 7.01
CA GLN A 9 21.11 16.79 5.97
C GLN A 9 20.58 17.46 4.70
N THR A 10 21.27 18.51 4.23
CA THR A 10 20.94 19.10 2.92
C THR A 10 21.50 18.25 1.78
N LEU A 11 20.97 18.45 0.56
CA LEU A 11 21.50 17.81 -0.65
C LEU A 11 22.99 18.16 -0.89
N GLU A 12 23.40 19.37 -0.49
CA GLU A 12 24.78 19.84 -0.61
C GLU A 12 25.69 19.14 0.39
N ASP A 13 25.26 19.00 1.64
CA ASP A 13 25.98 18.24 2.68
C ASP A 13 26.18 16.78 2.27
N GLN A 14 25.15 16.15 1.69
CA GLN A 14 25.20 14.77 1.19
C GLN A 14 26.21 14.63 0.04
N LYS A 15 26.23 15.57 -0.91
CA LYS A 15 27.22 15.59 -2.02
C LYS A 15 28.64 15.85 -1.54
N ALA A 16 28.79 16.65 -0.48
CA ALA A 16 30.08 16.94 0.15
C ALA A 16 30.55 15.81 1.09
N GLY A 17 29.77 14.73 1.26
CA GLY A 17 30.11 13.59 2.11
C GLY A 17 30.05 13.89 3.62
N LYS A 18 29.39 14.98 4.01
CA LYS A 18 29.27 15.41 5.41
C LYS A 18 28.18 14.60 6.10
N LYS A 19 28.56 13.81 7.10
CA LYS A 19 27.65 12.95 7.88
C LYS A 19 27.00 13.74 9.03
N VAL A 20 25.74 13.43 9.32
CA VAL A 20 25.06 13.90 10.53
C VAL A 20 25.66 13.21 11.75
N SER A 21 25.73 13.89 12.89
CA SER A 21 26.11 13.30 14.18
C SER A 21 25.20 12.11 14.49
N GLU A 22 25.77 11.01 15.00
CA GLU A 22 24.99 9.82 15.40
C GLU A 22 23.91 10.15 16.45
N ALA A 23 24.11 11.20 17.26
CA ALA A 23 23.15 11.68 18.24
C ALA A 23 21.88 12.30 17.62
N ASP A 24 21.95 12.78 16.38
CA ASP A 24 20.85 13.46 15.67
C ASP A 24 20.41 12.69 14.41
N SER A 25 20.91 11.46 14.20
CA SER A 25 20.64 10.72 12.97
C SER A 25 19.26 10.06 13.01
N GLU A 26 18.27 10.72 12.41
CA GLU A 26 16.99 10.09 12.07
C GLU A 26 16.95 9.75 10.58
N GLN A 27 16.61 8.50 10.25
CA GLN A 27 16.51 8.04 8.88
C GLN A 27 15.06 7.83 8.46
N TYR A 28 14.72 8.41 7.31
CA TYR A 28 13.40 8.34 6.71
C TYR A 28 13.46 7.58 5.39
N LEU A 29 12.43 6.78 5.14
CA LEU A 29 12.26 6.04 3.89
C LEU A 29 11.01 6.53 3.18
N LEU A 30 11.08 6.58 1.85
CA LEU A 30 9.89 6.83 1.05
C LEU A 30 8.94 5.65 1.15
N LYS A 31 7.66 5.93 1.44
CA LYS A 31 6.65 4.88 1.61
C LYS A 31 6.43 4.11 0.30
N PRO A 32 6.56 2.77 0.30
CA PRO A 32 6.26 1.95 -0.88
C PRO A 32 4.77 1.55 -0.98
N MET A 33 4.00 1.78 0.09
CA MET A 33 2.58 1.46 0.25
C MET A 33 2.00 2.27 1.42
N ASN A 34 0.67 2.49 1.44
CA ASN A 34 0.01 3.26 2.50
C ASN A 34 -0.44 2.39 3.69
N CYS A 35 -0.53 1.06 3.52
CA CYS A 35 -0.99 0.11 4.52
C CYS A 35 -0.47 0.34 5.94
N PRO A 36 0.86 0.46 6.20
CA PRO A 36 1.35 0.64 7.56
C PRO A 36 0.86 1.95 8.20
N PHE A 37 0.71 3.02 7.41
CA PHE A 37 0.20 4.30 7.90
C PHE A 37 -1.28 4.22 8.26
N HIS A 38 -2.09 3.51 7.46
CA HIS A 38 -3.51 3.31 7.77
C HIS A 38 -3.69 2.42 9.02
N VAL A 39 -2.78 1.48 9.26
CA VAL A 39 -2.74 0.70 10.50
C VAL A 39 -2.40 1.58 11.70
N GLU A 40 -1.44 2.49 11.60
CA GLU A 40 -1.14 3.44 12.69
C GLU A 40 -2.31 4.40 12.96
N ILE A 41 -3.00 4.86 11.92
CA ILE A 41 -4.25 5.64 12.07
C ILE A 41 -5.32 4.83 12.78
N TYR A 42 -5.47 3.54 12.45
CA TYR A 42 -6.41 2.66 13.14
C TYR A 42 -6.06 2.50 14.63
N LYS A 43 -4.78 2.39 14.97
CA LYS A 43 -4.28 2.24 16.35
C LYS A 43 -4.35 3.51 17.19
N ALA A 44 -4.44 4.69 16.57
CA ALA A 44 -4.38 5.98 17.26
C ALA A 44 -5.46 6.16 18.34
N GLU A 45 -6.55 5.41 18.25
CA GLU A 45 -7.70 5.50 19.16
C GLU A 45 -8.32 4.12 19.39
N PRO A 46 -8.82 3.81 20.61
CA PRO A 46 -9.57 2.59 20.87
C PRO A 46 -10.79 2.42 19.96
N LYS A 47 -11.16 1.16 19.68
CA LYS A 47 -12.31 0.80 18.83
C LYS A 47 -13.18 -0.25 19.49
N SER A 48 -14.49 -0.05 19.43
CA SER A 48 -15.51 -1.03 19.83
C SER A 48 -15.79 -1.99 18.67
N TYR A 49 -16.25 -3.20 19.00
CA TYR A 49 -16.73 -4.15 17.99
C TYR A 49 -17.89 -3.58 17.13
N ARG A 50 -18.62 -2.60 17.67
CA ARG A 50 -19.72 -1.89 17.01
C ARG A 50 -19.27 -0.88 15.96
N ASP A 51 -18.02 -0.42 16.04
CA ASP A 51 -17.48 0.57 15.10
C ASP A 51 -17.13 -0.05 13.74
N PHE A 52 -17.09 -1.38 13.67
CA PHE A 52 -16.77 -2.12 12.45
C PHE A 52 -18.01 -2.34 11.56
N PRO A 53 -17.86 -2.23 10.23
CA PRO A 53 -16.59 -2.09 9.49
C PRO A 53 -16.11 -0.65 9.33
N LEU A 54 -14.81 -0.43 9.55
CA LEU A 54 -14.13 0.85 9.31
C LEU A 54 -13.55 0.85 7.90
N ARG A 55 -13.87 1.88 7.12
CA ARG A 55 -13.38 2.04 5.75
C ARG A 55 -12.62 3.36 5.65
N ARG A 56 -11.32 3.31 5.35
CA ARG A 56 -10.47 4.48 5.14
C ARG A 56 -9.98 4.48 3.70
N CYS A 57 -10.03 5.63 3.05
CA CYS A 57 -9.50 5.83 1.71
C CYS A 57 -8.54 7.01 1.69
N GLU A 58 -7.54 6.94 0.80
CA GLU A 58 -6.54 7.99 0.59
C GLU A 58 -6.12 7.97 -0.89
N ALA A 59 -6.08 9.14 -1.52
CA ALA A 59 -5.32 9.31 -2.76
C ALA A 59 -3.82 9.39 -2.43
N GLY A 60 -3.22 8.25 -2.06
CA GLY A 60 -1.91 8.18 -1.45
C GLY A 60 -0.78 8.07 -2.47
N THR A 61 0.18 9.00 -2.43
CA THR A 61 1.38 8.96 -3.27
C THR A 61 2.44 8.05 -2.68
N VAL A 62 2.88 7.06 -3.46
CA VAL A 62 3.86 6.05 -3.04
C VAL A 62 5.01 5.94 -4.03
N TYR A 63 6.14 5.41 -3.56
CA TYR A 63 7.35 5.27 -4.36
C TYR A 63 7.89 3.84 -4.33
N ARG A 64 8.08 3.24 -5.50
CA ARG A 64 8.67 1.90 -5.66
C ARG A 64 9.96 2.01 -6.45
N PHE A 65 11.03 1.39 -5.92
CA PHE A 65 12.35 1.43 -6.55
C PHE A 65 12.45 0.40 -7.69
N GLU A 66 11.74 0.67 -8.78
CA GLU A 66 11.71 -0.17 -9.97
C GLU A 66 13.03 -0.11 -10.75
N LYS A 67 13.42 -1.25 -11.34
CA LYS A 67 14.65 -1.36 -12.15
C LYS A 67 14.55 -0.44 -13.36
N LYS A 68 15.65 0.24 -13.72
CA LYS A 68 15.68 1.24 -14.81
C LYS A 68 15.11 0.69 -16.13
N GLY A 69 15.46 -0.55 -16.50
CA GLY A 69 14.99 -1.20 -17.73
C GLY A 69 13.54 -1.71 -17.70
N GLN A 70 12.82 -1.57 -16.57
CA GLN A 70 11.42 -1.97 -16.45
C GLN A 70 10.47 -0.77 -16.53
N LEU A 71 10.97 0.47 -16.57
CA LEU A 71 10.12 1.65 -16.65
C LEU A 71 9.50 1.77 -18.03
N SER A 72 8.21 2.09 -18.09
CA SER A 72 7.46 2.21 -19.34
C SER A 72 6.37 3.27 -19.22
N GLY A 73 6.52 4.36 -19.97
CA GLY A 73 5.54 5.45 -20.06
C GLY A 73 4.89 5.81 -18.73
N LEU A 74 3.56 5.75 -18.69
CA LEU A 74 2.74 5.90 -17.48
C LEU A 74 2.30 4.55 -16.88
N THR A 75 2.55 3.43 -17.56
CA THR A 75 2.09 2.10 -17.13
C THR A 75 2.98 1.48 -16.06
N ARG A 76 4.27 1.85 -16.02
CA ARG A 76 5.21 1.38 -15.00
C ARG A 76 6.20 2.49 -14.61
N VAL A 77 5.90 3.13 -13.48
CA VAL A 77 6.62 4.31 -12.97
C VAL A 77 7.13 4.10 -11.55
N ARG A 78 8.00 5.01 -11.11
CA ARG A 78 8.66 4.98 -9.79
C ARG A 78 7.90 5.68 -8.68
N GLY A 79 7.05 6.64 -9.02
CA GLY A 79 6.19 7.38 -8.11
C GLY A 79 4.81 7.52 -8.73
N PHE A 80 3.77 7.20 -7.98
CA PHE A 80 2.39 7.22 -8.45
C PHE A 80 1.45 7.39 -7.26
N THR A 81 0.26 7.92 -7.56
CA THR A 81 -0.82 8.10 -6.58
C THR A 81 -1.87 7.04 -6.85
N GLN A 82 -2.23 6.29 -5.81
CA GLN A 82 -3.27 5.27 -5.88
C GLN A 82 -4.52 5.76 -5.16
N ASP A 83 -5.69 5.40 -5.70
CA ASP A 83 -6.98 5.43 -5.01
C ASP A 83 -7.04 4.28 -3.98
N ASP A 84 -6.20 4.38 -2.95
CA ASP A 84 -5.97 3.32 -1.98
C ASP A 84 -7.03 3.33 -0.87
N ALA A 85 -7.40 2.15 -0.39
CA ALA A 85 -8.34 2.00 0.70
C ALA A 85 -8.04 0.78 1.56
N HIS A 86 -8.19 0.95 2.88
CA HIS A 86 -8.06 -0.12 3.85
C HIS A 86 -9.37 -0.28 4.62
N ILE A 87 -9.87 -1.51 4.63
CA ILE A 87 -11.09 -1.89 5.34
C ILE A 87 -10.68 -2.76 6.52
N MET A 88 -10.92 -2.27 7.72
CA MET A 88 -10.81 -3.05 8.94
C MET A 88 -12.22 -3.54 9.28
N CYS A 89 -12.40 -4.85 9.38
CA CYS A 89 -13.69 -5.47 9.66
C CYS A 89 -13.51 -6.69 10.57
N ARG A 90 -14.60 -7.15 11.17
CA ARG A 90 -14.57 -8.41 11.93
C ARG A 90 -14.55 -9.61 10.97
N LYS A 91 -14.08 -10.76 11.46
CA LYS A 91 -13.99 -12.00 10.67
C LYS A 91 -15.32 -12.40 10.04
N ASP A 92 -16.43 -12.21 10.75
CA ASP A 92 -17.80 -12.47 10.27
C ASP A 92 -18.26 -11.54 9.13
N GLN A 93 -17.60 -10.41 8.93
CA GLN A 93 -17.99 -9.38 7.96
C GLN A 93 -17.17 -9.42 6.66
N VAL A 94 -16.12 -10.25 6.59
CA VAL A 94 -15.16 -10.26 5.47
C VAL A 94 -15.84 -10.55 4.14
N GLU A 95 -16.75 -11.54 4.11
CA GLU A 95 -17.45 -11.93 2.89
C GLU A 95 -18.31 -10.79 2.35
N ASP A 96 -19.11 -10.16 3.22
CA ASP A 96 -20.00 -9.06 2.85
C ASP A 96 -19.21 -7.84 2.33
N GLU A 97 -18.10 -7.49 2.99
CA GLU A 97 -17.24 -6.39 2.55
C GLU A 97 -16.55 -6.69 1.22
N LEU A 98 -16.07 -7.93 1.02
CA LEU A 98 -15.46 -8.33 -0.24
C LEU A 98 -16.47 -8.26 -1.39
N GLN A 99 -17.68 -8.76 -1.20
CA GLN A 99 -18.73 -8.67 -2.21
C GLN A 99 -19.08 -7.20 -2.55
N ARG A 100 -19.12 -6.32 -1.55
CA ARG A 100 -19.33 -4.87 -1.74
C ARG A 100 -18.22 -4.25 -2.60
N VAL A 101 -16.96 -4.56 -2.30
CA VAL A 101 -15.80 -4.05 -3.06
C VAL A 101 -15.84 -4.56 -4.51
N VAL A 102 -16.13 -5.84 -4.73
CA VAL A 102 -16.24 -6.39 -6.09
C VAL A 102 -17.35 -5.70 -6.89
N ARG A 103 -18.53 -5.49 -6.28
CA ARG A 103 -19.62 -4.75 -6.94
C ARG A 103 -19.22 -3.32 -7.28
N PHE A 104 -18.48 -2.65 -6.38
CA PHE A 104 -17.99 -1.30 -6.61
C PHE A 104 -16.99 -1.23 -7.77
N ILE A 105 -16.04 -2.17 -7.85
CA ILE A 105 -15.07 -2.26 -8.96
C ILE A 105 -15.79 -2.46 -10.30
N LEU A 106 -16.77 -3.37 -10.36
CA LEU A 106 -17.55 -3.61 -11.57
C LEU A 106 -18.35 -2.38 -12.01
N TYR A 107 -18.94 -1.66 -11.05
CA TYR A 107 -19.64 -0.40 -11.32
C TYR A 107 -18.71 0.67 -11.90
N ILE A 108 -17.48 0.79 -11.36
CA ILE A 108 -16.48 1.70 -11.92
C ILE A 108 -16.14 1.30 -13.36
N TYR A 109 -15.85 0.03 -13.61
CA TYR A 109 -15.51 -0.46 -14.95
C TYR A 109 -16.62 -0.19 -15.96
N GLU A 110 -17.87 -0.46 -15.61
CA GLU A 110 -19.02 -0.15 -16.46
C GLU A 110 -19.13 1.36 -16.74
N SER A 111 -18.89 2.19 -15.73
CA SER A 111 -18.91 3.67 -15.86
C SER A 111 -17.83 4.20 -16.82
N PHE A 112 -16.71 3.49 -16.97
CA PHE A 112 -15.64 3.81 -17.93
C PHE A 112 -15.81 3.09 -19.29
N GLY A 113 -16.91 2.37 -19.50
CA GLY A 113 -17.22 1.68 -20.75
C GLY A 113 -16.56 0.31 -20.91
N PHE A 114 -15.96 -0.24 -19.86
CA PHE A 114 -15.46 -1.62 -19.86
C PHE A 114 -16.62 -2.59 -19.61
N LYS A 115 -16.91 -3.45 -20.58
CA LYS A 115 -17.99 -4.43 -20.47
C LYS A 115 -17.60 -5.55 -19.53
N LYS A 116 -18.57 -6.07 -18.77
CA LYS A 116 -18.35 -7.13 -17.78
C LYS A 116 -17.80 -8.41 -18.41
N GLU A 117 -18.19 -8.71 -19.65
CA GLU A 117 -17.75 -9.89 -20.39
C GLU A 117 -16.25 -9.85 -20.73
N ASP A 118 -15.66 -8.66 -20.80
CA ASP A 118 -14.24 -8.45 -21.11
C ASP A 118 -13.35 -8.50 -19.84
N VAL A 119 -13.96 -8.49 -18.65
CA VAL A 119 -13.24 -8.49 -17.37
C VAL A 119 -12.81 -9.91 -16.99
N LYS A 120 -11.50 -10.11 -16.85
CA LYS A 120 -10.92 -11.36 -16.36
C LYS A 120 -10.54 -11.23 -14.89
N VAL A 121 -10.99 -12.16 -14.06
CA VAL A 121 -10.70 -12.20 -12.62
C VAL A 121 -9.70 -13.32 -12.34
N TYR A 122 -8.68 -13.01 -11.55
CA TYR A 122 -7.67 -13.97 -11.11
C TYR A 122 -7.58 -13.95 -9.59
N LEU A 123 -7.61 -15.13 -8.97
CA LEU A 123 -7.38 -15.29 -7.53
C LEU A 123 -5.93 -15.70 -7.29
N SER A 124 -5.18 -14.86 -6.58
CA SER A 124 -3.79 -15.16 -6.19
C SER A 124 -3.79 -15.90 -4.86
N LEU A 125 -3.32 -17.15 -4.87
CA LEU A 125 -3.22 -17.98 -3.66
C LEU A 125 -1.78 -17.99 -3.13
N ARG A 126 -1.64 -18.26 -1.83
CA ARG A 126 -0.35 -18.50 -1.19
C ARG A 126 0.29 -19.78 -1.77
N ASP A 127 1.61 -19.77 -1.93
CA ASP A 127 2.36 -20.97 -2.32
C ASP A 127 2.54 -21.89 -1.10
N PRO A 128 1.95 -23.10 -1.08
CA PRO A 128 2.08 -24.01 0.06
C PRO A 128 3.51 -24.55 0.23
N LYS A 129 4.35 -24.51 -0.81
CA LYS A 129 5.74 -24.99 -0.76
C LYS A 129 6.72 -23.94 -0.23
N ASN A 130 6.32 -22.67 -0.20
CA ASN A 130 7.17 -21.56 0.23
C ASN A 130 6.47 -20.73 1.29
N THR A 131 6.34 -21.28 2.50
CA THR A 131 5.62 -20.65 3.61
C THR A 131 6.34 -19.42 4.16
N HIS A 132 7.68 -19.38 4.13
CA HIS A 132 8.48 -18.26 4.64
C HIS A 132 8.18 -16.91 3.95
N LYS A 133 7.73 -16.94 2.69
CA LYS A 133 7.44 -15.71 1.92
C LYS A 133 6.11 -15.05 2.30
N TYR A 134 5.21 -15.76 2.99
CA TYR A 134 3.85 -15.29 3.27
C TYR A 134 3.63 -15.18 4.78
N ALA A 135 2.84 -14.19 5.20
CA ALA A 135 2.41 -14.07 6.58
C ALA A 135 1.17 -14.94 6.83
N GLY A 136 1.10 -15.59 7.99
CA GLY A 136 0.00 -16.47 8.41
C GLY A 136 0.42 -17.92 8.65
N ASN A 137 -0.43 -18.70 9.30
CA ASN A 137 -0.30 -20.15 9.47
C ASN A 137 -1.27 -20.89 8.53
N ASP A 138 -1.33 -22.21 8.62
CA ASP A 138 -2.25 -23.06 7.81
C ASP A 138 -3.64 -23.21 8.45
N GLU A 139 -3.88 -22.50 9.54
CA GLU A 139 -5.17 -22.44 10.26
C GLU A 139 -6.02 -21.27 9.78
#